data_AF-A0A936FF00-F1
#
_entry.id   AF-A0A936FF00-F1
#
_cell.length_a   1.000
_cell.length_b   1.000
_cell.length_c   1.000
_cell.angle_alpha   90.00
_cell.angle_beta   90.00
_cell.angle_gamma   90.00
#
_symmetry.space_group_name_H-M   'P 1'
#
loop_
_entity.id
_entity.type
_entity.pdbx_description
1 polymer ?
#
loop_
_entity_poly.entity_id
_entity_poly.type
_entity_poly.pdbx_seq_one_letter_code
_entity_poly.pdbx_strand_id
1 'polypeptide(L)'
;MSRSNRQGLVIVLALALLLGGVLLSWLTHGSGVVRDDPQRNISVPKTLTVPLQVRAAYNAERIFVNYRWPAERPGLFHDVLVYEGGQWVTKGKATPGSQPDGMHEDRVAMLLDDGSVPEFARYGGYITVGDGILTFTDEAKADAVKAHPYLGGKLKQEEVSKSLPGTRLDINDWASLRSEAVLKAQRQAGYFLDLWHWRSHRANPIGMSDDQMVAEVRGGDDGKSAAGTNWDGEHKQPRLMFDAAALGYKALKWQDVAAGRIDQESVYYLVEGQAVPFDAQAEWTEGDTLPRRFLRQPEGSKADIKVQGKGRWADGHWNVTLSRALDTGHPLDDKILHDHGLYEVAFAIHRHATGGRWHYVSLPMTLGLGRSADIVAEQLEGAEPTWSGAGREVTLFYPGQVSWPHLNSKTHAGASDISRGLPVHTRHSVEQLQHYGIEREFAEEIRSQWLWTLLAGLALILGVGFALNMALPQRKGV
;
A
#
# COMPACT_ATOMS: atom_id res chain seq x y z
N MET A 1 48.07 3.85 -50.03
CA MET A 1 48.20 2.77 -49.03
C MET A 1 48.29 1.43 -49.73
N SER A 2 49.22 0.57 -49.33
CA SER A 2 49.25 -0.83 -49.79
C SER A 2 47.97 -1.57 -49.34
N ARG A 3 47.59 -2.64 -50.03
CA ARG A 3 46.43 -3.48 -49.70
C ARG A 3 46.53 -4.05 -48.27
N SER A 4 47.75 -4.33 -47.81
CA SER A 4 48.09 -4.76 -46.45
C SER A 4 47.78 -3.68 -45.40
N ASN A 5 48.14 -2.41 -45.64
CA ASN A 5 47.83 -1.32 -44.72
C ASN A 5 46.32 -1.06 -44.59
N ARG A 6 45.54 -1.30 -45.65
CA ARG A 6 44.06 -1.20 -45.59
C ARG A 6 43.46 -2.33 -44.76
N GLN A 7 43.97 -3.55 -44.88
CA GLN A 7 43.50 -4.70 -44.09
C GLN A 7 43.80 -4.53 -42.59
N GLY A 8 45.02 -4.10 -42.24
CA GLY A 8 45.38 -3.80 -40.85
C GLY A 8 44.49 -2.72 -40.24
N LEU A 9 44.20 -1.65 -40.99
CA LEU A 9 43.31 -0.58 -40.52
C LEU A 9 41.87 -1.09 -40.30
N VAL A 10 41.32 -1.92 -41.20
CA VAL A 10 39.98 -2.51 -41.05
C VAL A 10 39.88 -3.38 -39.80
N ILE A 11 40.91 -4.19 -39.51
CA ILE A 11 40.94 -5.04 -38.31
C ILE A 11 40.97 -4.20 -37.03
N VAL A 12 41.83 -3.18 -36.99
CA VAL A 12 41.93 -2.27 -35.82
C VAL A 12 40.61 -1.53 -35.59
N LEU A 13 39.99 -1.02 -36.65
CA LEU A 13 38.69 -0.34 -36.56
C LEU A 13 37.57 -1.30 -36.11
N ALA A 14 37.54 -2.53 -36.62
CA ALA A 14 36.55 -3.54 -36.22
C ALA A 14 36.69 -3.93 -34.74
N LEU A 15 37.92 -4.10 -34.25
CA LEU A 15 38.19 -4.38 -32.84
C LEU A 15 37.85 -3.18 -31.94
N ALA A 16 38.18 -1.96 -32.37
CA ALA A 16 37.83 -0.74 -31.64
C ALA A 16 36.31 -0.55 -31.54
N LEU A 17 35.56 -0.84 -32.62
CA LEU A 17 34.09 -0.83 -32.61
C LEU A 17 33.51 -1.90 -31.69
N LEU A 18 34.06 -3.11 -31.68
CA LEU A 18 33.64 -4.18 -30.77
C LEU A 18 33.84 -3.78 -29.30
N LEU A 19 35.06 -3.36 -28.95
CA LEU A 19 35.40 -2.95 -27.59
C LEU A 19 34.61 -1.72 -27.15
N GLY A 20 34.42 -0.74 -28.04
CA GLY A 20 33.58 0.42 -27.79
C GLY A 20 32.11 0.05 -27.56
N GLY A 21 31.56 -0.87 -28.37
CA GLY A 21 30.20 -1.36 -28.20
C GLY A 21 29.99 -2.15 -26.91
N VAL A 22 30.95 -2.99 -26.53
CA VAL A 22 30.93 -3.72 -25.24
C VAL A 22 31.01 -2.75 -24.07
N LEU A 23 31.91 -1.75 -24.14
CA LEU A 23 32.04 -0.73 -23.10
C LEU A 23 30.76 0.11 -22.97
N LEU A 24 30.15 0.53 -24.08
CA LEU A 24 28.90 1.28 -24.07
C LEU A 24 27.76 0.43 -23.49
N SER A 25 27.68 -0.85 -23.86
CA SER A 25 26.72 -1.79 -23.28
C SER A 25 26.93 -1.92 -21.77
N TRP A 26 28.17 -2.11 -21.32
CA TRP A 26 28.50 -2.17 -19.89
C TRP A 26 28.06 -0.90 -19.15
N LEU A 27 28.37 0.27 -19.70
CA LEU A 27 28.08 1.56 -19.06
C LEU A 27 26.59 1.91 -19.04
N THR A 28 25.81 1.40 -19.99
CA THR A 28 24.39 1.72 -20.12
C THR A 28 23.47 0.59 -19.66
N HIS A 29 24.02 -0.58 -19.34
CA HIS A 29 23.25 -1.73 -18.87
C HIS A 29 22.44 -1.39 -17.61
N GLY A 30 21.12 -1.65 -17.66
CA GLY A 30 20.21 -1.37 -16.55
C GLY A 30 19.81 0.11 -16.38
N SER A 31 20.26 1.01 -17.26
CA SER A 31 19.88 2.44 -17.20
C SER A 31 18.66 2.75 -18.07
N GLY A 32 17.83 3.72 -17.62
CA GLY A 32 16.82 4.38 -18.47
C GLY A 32 15.43 3.74 -18.54
N VAL A 33 15.20 2.58 -17.91
CA VAL A 33 13.88 1.92 -17.93
C VAL A 33 13.00 2.33 -16.74
N VAL A 34 13.55 2.29 -15.53
CA VAL A 34 12.83 2.64 -14.30
C VAL A 34 12.70 4.15 -14.18
N ARG A 35 11.47 4.64 -14.24
CA ARG A 35 11.12 6.07 -14.12
C ARG A 35 9.67 6.23 -13.67
N ASP A 36 9.35 7.34 -13.03
CA ASP A 36 7.96 7.65 -12.71
C ASP A 36 7.13 7.80 -14.00
N ASP A 37 5.92 7.25 -13.96
CA ASP A 37 4.93 7.36 -15.03
C ASP A 37 3.52 7.44 -14.40
N PRO A 38 3.12 8.64 -13.95
CA PRO A 38 1.85 8.84 -13.25
C PRO A 38 0.63 8.46 -14.10
N GLN A 39 0.72 8.49 -15.44
CA GLN A 39 -0.38 8.10 -16.33
C GLN A 39 -0.70 6.61 -16.25
N ARG A 40 0.30 5.80 -15.88
CA ARG A 40 0.16 4.35 -15.66
C ARG A 40 0.10 3.97 -14.19
N ASN A 41 -0.13 4.92 -13.28
CA ASN A 41 -0.06 4.68 -11.83
C ASN A 41 1.31 4.13 -11.39
N ILE A 42 2.40 4.70 -11.92
CA ILE A 42 3.77 4.34 -11.56
C ILE A 42 4.44 5.54 -10.88
N SER A 43 4.88 5.31 -9.65
CA SER A 43 5.80 6.20 -8.93
C SER A 43 6.63 5.34 -8.00
N VAL A 44 7.95 5.36 -8.16
CA VAL A 44 8.86 4.47 -7.45
C VAL A 44 9.47 5.21 -6.26
N PRO A 45 9.26 4.72 -5.02
CA PRO A 45 9.83 5.39 -3.85
C PRO A 45 11.36 5.27 -3.85
N LYS A 46 12.05 6.30 -3.32
CA LYS A 46 13.51 6.28 -3.17
C LYS A 46 13.98 5.26 -2.13
N THR A 47 13.15 5.03 -1.11
CA THR A 47 13.38 4.04 -0.07
C THR A 47 12.54 2.83 -0.40
N LEU A 48 13.15 1.65 -0.50
CA LEU A 48 12.45 0.43 -0.88
C LEU A 48 12.10 -0.48 0.30
N THR A 49 12.76 -0.28 1.45
CA THR A 49 12.49 -0.99 2.70
C THR A 49 12.38 -0.05 3.88
N VAL A 50 11.54 -0.42 4.85
CA VAL A 50 11.33 0.34 6.09
C VAL A 50 11.25 -0.63 7.27
N PRO A 51 11.97 -0.39 8.38
CA PRO A 51 11.80 -1.19 9.58
C PRO A 51 10.50 -0.82 10.30
N LEU A 52 9.74 -1.83 10.70
CA LEU A 52 8.62 -1.74 11.64
C LEU A 52 9.00 -2.51 12.90
N GLN A 53 8.90 -1.89 14.06
CA GLN A 53 9.02 -2.59 15.34
C GLN A 53 7.62 -2.93 15.84
N VAL A 54 7.40 -4.20 16.17
CA VAL A 54 6.12 -4.70 16.70
C VAL A 54 6.34 -5.28 18.09
N ARG A 55 5.44 -4.97 19.02
CA ARG A 55 5.30 -5.67 20.30
C ARG A 55 3.85 -6.07 20.48
N ALA A 56 3.62 -7.16 21.19
CA ALA A 56 2.28 -7.56 21.55
C ALA A 56 2.24 -7.95 23.02
N ALA A 57 1.09 -7.71 23.64
CA ALA A 57 0.79 -8.14 24.99
C ALA A 57 -0.71 -8.42 25.08
N TYR A 58 -1.14 -9.25 26.02
CA TYR A 58 -2.55 -9.55 26.20
C TYR A 58 -2.85 -9.93 27.65
N ASN A 59 -4.10 -9.80 28.06
CA ASN A 59 -4.61 -10.34 29.32
C ASN A 59 -5.88 -11.16 29.04
N ALA A 60 -6.64 -11.51 30.08
CA ALA A 60 -7.85 -12.31 29.94
C ALA A 60 -8.94 -11.65 29.06
N GLU A 61 -8.89 -10.34 28.86
CA GLU A 61 -9.94 -9.58 28.18
C GLU A 61 -9.50 -8.99 26.84
N ARG A 62 -8.24 -8.56 26.72
CA ARG A 62 -7.77 -7.72 25.61
C ARG A 62 -6.40 -8.12 25.10
N ILE A 63 -6.18 -7.86 23.82
CA ILE A 63 -4.86 -7.81 23.19
C ILE A 63 -4.44 -6.36 22.95
N PHE A 64 -3.14 -6.11 23.01
CA PHE A 64 -2.49 -4.85 22.73
C PHE A 64 -1.37 -5.09 21.72
N VAL A 65 -1.35 -4.33 20.63
CA VAL A 65 -0.29 -4.40 19.62
C VAL A 65 0.32 -3.00 19.45
N ASN A 66 1.61 -2.91 19.73
CA ASN A 66 2.38 -1.69 19.58
C ASN A 66 3.16 -1.71 18.26
N TYR A 67 3.09 -0.59 17.54
CA TYR A 67 3.76 -0.34 16.28
C TYR A 67 4.66 0.87 16.41
N ARG A 68 5.91 0.74 15.98
CA ARG A 68 6.84 1.86 15.88
C ARG A 68 7.60 1.82 14.55
N TRP A 69 7.51 2.90 13.77
CA TRP A 69 8.15 3.00 12.45
C TRP A 69 8.67 4.41 12.19
N PRO A 70 9.71 4.58 11.35
CA PRO A 70 10.24 5.89 11.03
C PRO A 70 9.34 6.66 10.07
N ALA A 71 9.13 7.94 10.35
CA ALA A 71 8.44 8.91 9.49
C ALA A 71 9.17 10.25 9.61
N GLU A 72 9.59 10.84 8.50
CA GLU A 72 10.37 12.09 8.52
C GLU A 72 9.57 13.24 9.10
N ARG A 73 8.26 13.25 8.83
CA ARG A 73 7.26 14.17 9.36
C ARG A 73 5.98 13.37 9.60
N PRO A 74 5.12 13.79 10.55
CA PRO A 74 3.84 13.13 10.74
C PRO A 74 2.88 13.50 9.60
N GLY A 75 2.37 12.51 8.88
CA GLY A 75 1.25 12.72 7.96
C GLY A 75 -0.03 12.90 8.76
N LEU A 76 -0.39 14.14 9.11
CA LEU A 76 -1.54 14.44 10.00
C LEU A 76 -2.85 14.72 9.26
N PHE A 77 -2.82 15.00 7.96
CA PHE A 77 -4.01 15.42 7.20
C PHE A 77 -4.42 14.37 6.16
N HIS A 78 -5.71 14.29 5.88
CA HIS A 78 -6.26 13.51 4.77
C HIS A 78 -7.29 14.36 4.03
N ASP A 79 -6.93 14.85 2.84
CA ASP A 79 -7.69 15.79 2.00
C ASP A 79 -8.38 16.97 2.72
N VAL A 80 -8.33 18.17 2.14
CA VAL A 80 -8.86 19.38 2.79
C VAL A 80 -9.77 20.15 1.84
N LEU A 81 -10.65 20.95 2.43
CA LEU A 81 -11.45 21.96 1.75
C LEU A 81 -10.74 23.29 1.92
N VAL A 82 -10.47 23.98 0.82
CA VAL A 82 -9.83 25.30 0.80
C VAL A 82 -10.76 26.27 0.10
N TYR A 83 -10.96 27.44 0.69
CA TYR A 83 -11.73 28.51 0.08
C TYR A 83 -10.87 29.25 -0.93
N GLU A 84 -11.21 29.13 -2.22
CA GLU A 84 -10.47 29.73 -3.33
C GLU A 84 -11.43 30.35 -4.35
N GLY A 85 -11.18 31.61 -4.74
CA GLY A 85 -11.97 32.27 -5.78
C GLY A 85 -13.47 32.37 -5.46
N GLY A 86 -13.83 32.47 -4.17
CA GLY A 86 -15.22 32.53 -3.71
C GLY A 86 -15.92 31.17 -3.58
N GLN A 87 -15.19 30.06 -3.68
CA GLN A 87 -15.76 28.71 -3.62
C GLN A 87 -14.90 27.77 -2.77
N TRP A 88 -15.51 26.72 -2.23
CA TRP A 88 -14.78 25.65 -1.55
C TRP A 88 -14.32 24.59 -2.54
N VAL A 89 -13.00 24.42 -2.66
CA VAL A 89 -12.37 23.41 -3.51
C VAL A 89 -11.66 22.35 -2.66
N THR A 90 -11.54 21.14 -3.19
CA THR A 90 -10.81 20.07 -2.51
C THR A 90 -9.34 20.05 -2.94
N LYS A 91 -8.43 20.11 -1.98
CA LYS A 91 -7.00 19.87 -2.17
C LYS A 91 -6.56 18.60 -1.44
N GLY A 92 -5.43 18.03 -1.87
CA GLY A 92 -4.90 16.84 -1.22
C GLY A 92 -5.47 15.50 -1.67
N LYS A 93 -6.10 15.44 -2.85
CA LYS A 93 -6.53 14.15 -3.43
C LYS A 93 -5.33 13.22 -3.62
N ALA A 94 -5.57 11.91 -3.50
CA ALA A 94 -4.56 10.90 -3.79
C ALA A 94 -4.02 11.07 -5.22
N THR A 95 -2.71 10.89 -5.36
CA THR A 95 -2.00 10.87 -6.63
C THR A 95 -1.04 9.68 -6.65
N PRO A 96 -0.54 9.28 -7.82
CA PRO A 96 0.59 8.36 -7.87
C PRO A 96 1.78 8.85 -7.05
N GLY A 97 2.23 8.00 -6.12
CA GLY A 97 3.32 8.31 -5.19
C GLY A 97 2.91 9.22 -4.03
N SER A 98 3.85 10.06 -3.60
CA SER A 98 3.65 11.06 -2.55
C SER A 98 2.81 12.22 -3.04
N GLN A 99 1.73 12.53 -2.31
CA GLN A 99 0.88 13.68 -2.60
C GLN A 99 1.70 14.98 -2.36
N PRO A 100 1.82 15.89 -3.35
CA PRO A 100 2.77 17.00 -3.30
C PRO A 100 2.59 18.00 -2.14
N ASP A 101 1.37 18.16 -1.65
CA ASP A 101 1.05 19.07 -0.55
C ASP A 101 1.14 18.40 0.83
N GLY A 102 1.50 17.11 0.90
CA GLY A 102 1.57 16.38 2.16
C GLY A 102 0.22 15.94 2.74
N MET A 103 -0.86 15.97 1.95
CA MET A 103 -2.25 15.83 2.43
C MET A 103 -2.79 14.39 2.40
N HIS A 104 -1.91 13.42 2.69
CA HIS A 104 -2.31 12.03 2.93
C HIS A 104 -1.76 11.54 4.24
N GLU A 105 -2.64 10.96 5.03
CA GLU A 105 -2.35 10.61 6.41
C GLU A 105 -1.46 9.36 6.47
N ASP A 106 -0.59 9.32 7.48
CA ASP A 106 0.20 8.14 7.80
C ASP A 106 -0.70 7.05 8.41
N ARG A 107 -0.39 5.79 8.08
CA ARG A 107 -1.22 4.64 8.44
C ARG A 107 -0.36 3.45 8.80
N VAL A 108 -0.85 2.65 9.74
CA VAL A 108 -0.36 1.29 9.99
C VAL A 108 -1.54 0.33 9.94
N ALA A 109 -1.34 -0.81 9.31
CA ALA A 109 -2.35 -1.84 9.22
C ALA A 109 -1.78 -3.22 9.51
N MET A 110 -2.63 -4.10 10.05
CA MET A 110 -2.34 -5.51 10.28
C MET A 110 -3.51 -6.32 9.73
N LEU A 111 -3.21 -7.21 8.79
CA LEU A 111 -4.10 -8.33 8.45
C LEU A 111 -3.86 -9.44 9.46
N LEU A 112 -4.93 -10.05 9.96
CA LEU A 112 -4.91 -11.14 10.93
C LEU A 112 -5.82 -12.30 10.45
N ASP A 113 -5.34 -13.53 10.63
CA ASP A 113 -6.11 -14.75 10.37
C ASP A 113 -5.88 -15.80 11.47
N ASP A 114 -6.89 -16.63 11.70
CA ASP A 114 -6.88 -17.75 12.65
C ASP A 114 -6.57 -19.10 11.99
N GLY A 115 -6.10 -19.08 10.74
CA GLY A 115 -5.78 -20.26 9.93
C GLY A 115 -6.92 -20.72 9.02
N SER A 116 -8.06 -20.03 9.01
CA SER A 116 -9.18 -20.34 8.12
C SER A 116 -9.03 -19.77 6.69
N VAL A 117 -7.98 -18.97 6.42
CA VAL A 117 -7.56 -18.58 5.07
C VAL A 117 -6.21 -19.25 4.73
N PRO A 118 -6.22 -20.47 4.13
CA PRO A 118 -5.03 -21.33 4.04
C PRO A 118 -3.84 -20.74 3.24
N GLU A 119 -4.09 -19.83 2.33
CA GLU A 119 -3.06 -19.19 1.52
C GLU A 119 -2.37 -18.04 2.26
N PHE A 120 -2.99 -17.49 3.31
CA PHE A 120 -2.49 -16.29 3.98
C PHE A 120 -1.16 -16.53 4.72
N ALA A 121 -1.04 -17.65 5.45
CA ALA A 121 0.21 -18.06 6.10
C ALA A 121 1.41 -18.17 5.13
N ARG A 122 1.12 -18.44 3.84
CA ARG A 122 2.14 -18.72 2.82
C ARG A 122 2.55 -17.50 2.02
N TYR A 123 1.61 -16.61 1.76
CA TYR A 123 1.78 -15.51 0.80
C TYR A 123 1.40 -14.13 1.36
N GLY A 124 0.87 -14.06 2.58
CA GLY A 124 0.48 -12.83 3.26
C GLY A 124 -0.48 -11.98 2.42
N GLY A 125 -0.26 -10.67 2.40
CA GLY A 125 -1.12 -9.72 1.71
C GLY A 125 -1.25 -9.92 0.19
N TYR A 126 -0.36 -10.65 -0.48
CA TYR A 126 -0.42 -10.86 -1.93
C TYR A 126 -1.69 -11.57 -2.39
N ILE A 127 -2.26 -12.46 -1.56
CA ILE A 127 -3.50 -13.17 -1.90
C ILE A 127 -4.69 -12.20 -2.05
N THR A 128 -4.59 -11.02 -1.45
CA THR A 128 -5.66 -10.01 -1.46
C THR A 128 -5.66 -9.14 -2.71
N VAL A 129 -4.62 -9.24 -3.55
CA VAL A 129 -4.40 -8.38 -4.71
C VAL A 129 -4.95 -9.06 -5.96
N GLY A 130 -6.24 -8.88 -6.22
CA GLY A 130 -6.92 -9.47 -7.38
C GLY A 130 -6.63 -8.77 -8.70
N ASP A 131 -7.23 -9.30 -9.77
CA ASP A 131 -7.28 -8.67 -11.08
C ASP A 131 -7.96 -7.28 -11.01
N GLY A 132 -7.53 -6.33 -11.85
CA GLY A 132 -8.17 -5.02 -12.00
C GLY A 132 -8.21 -4.14 -10.75
N ILE A 133 -7.43 -4.45 -9.71
CA ILE A 133 -7.43 -3.72 -8.43
C ILE A 133 -7.10 -2.22 -8.60
N LEU A 134 -7.70 -1.38 -7.75
CA LEU A 134 -7.49 0.07 -7.79
C LEU A 134 -6.01 0.46 -7.78
N THR A 135 -5.66 1.54 -8.46
CA THR A 135 -4.32 2.13 -8.55
C THR A 135 -3.25 1.27 -9.21
N PHE A 136 -3.60 0.13 -9.83
CA PHE A 136 -2.72 -0.58 -10.75
C PHE A 136 -2.82 0.02 -12.16
N THR A 137 -1.86 -0.29 -13.03
CA THR A 137 -1.84 0.14 -14.44
C THR A 137 -3.02 -0.46 -15.21
N ASP A 138 -3.45 -1.66 -14.84
CA ASP A 138 -4.58 -2.40 -15.41
C ASP A 138 -5.86 -2.29 -14.56
N GLU A 139 -5.98 -1.25 -13.73
CA GLU A 139 -7.16 -0.98 -12.91
C GLU A 139 -8.47 -1.06 -13.71
N ALA A 140 -9.46 -1.74 -13.14
CA ALA A 140 -10.79 -1.85 -13.72
C ALA A 140 -11.47 -0.48 -13.82
N LYS A 141 -12.13 -0.21 -14.94
CA LYS A 141 -12.84 1.05 -15.14
C LYS A 141 -13.98 1.22 -14.14
N ALA A 142 -14.06 2.38 -13.49
CA ALA A 142 -15.08 2.68 -12.51
C ALA A 142 -16.52 2.44 -13.01
N ASP A 143 -16.82 2.80 -14.27
CA ASP A 143 -18.15 2.58 -14.86
C ASP A 143 -18.50 1.08 -14.97
N ALA A 144 -17.52 0.22 -15.25
CA ALA A 144 -17.72 -1.22 -15.29
C ALA A 144 -18.00 -1.78 -13.89
N VAL A 145 -17.27 -1.30 -12.86
CA VAL A 145 -17.51 -1.71 -11.47
C VAL A 145 -18.88 -1.25 -10.98
N LYS A 146 -19.26 0.00 -11.27
CA LYS A 146 -20.59 0.56 -10.94
C LYS A 146 -21.74 -0.20 -11.62
N ALA A 147 -21.52 -0.65 -12.86
CA ALA A 147 -22.51 -1.43 -13.60
C ALA A 147 -22.63 -2.88 -13.10
N HIS A 148 -21.65 -3.40 -12.36
CA HIS A 148 -21.68 -4.77 -11.86
C HIS A 148 -22.86 -4.97 -10.87
N PRO A 149 -23.76 -5.95 -11.08
CA PRO A 149 -24.98 -6.10 -10.26
C PRO A 149 -24.73 -6.23 -8.75
N TYR A 150 -23.71 -7.01 -8.37
CA TYR A 150 -23.35 -7.18 -6.96
C TYR A 150 -22.42 -6.07 -6.44
N LEU A 151 -21.21 -5.92 -7.00
CA LEU A 151 -20.22 -4.92 -6.54
C LEU A 151 -20.77 -3.48 -6.58
N GLY A 152 -21.17 -2.97 -7.74
CA GLY A 152 -21.72 -1.62 -7.88
C GLY A 152 -23.16 -1.50 -7.43
N GLY A 153 -24.01 -2.48 -7.79
CA GLY A 153 -25.44 -2.44 -7.48
C GLY A 153 -25.77 -2.63 -6.00
N LYS A 154 -25.20 -3.66 -5.36
CA LYS A 154 -25.48 -4.02 -3.95
C LYS A 154 -24.46 -3.42 -2.98
N LEU A 155 -23.17 -3.63 -3.21
CA LEU A 155 -22.09 -3.17 -2.30
C LEU A 155 -21.66 -1.72 -2.54
N LYS A 156 -22.22 -1.06 -3.56
CA LYS A 156 -21.93 0.35 -3.92
C LYS A 156 -20.44 0.62 -4.12
N GLN A 157 -19.70 -0.37 -4.60
CA GLN A 157 -18.30 -0.20 -4.96
C GLN A 157 -18.19 0.63 -6.24
N GLU A 158 -17.20 1.52 -6.27
CA GLU A 158 -16.87 2.31 -7.46
C GLU A 158 -15.56 1.87 -8.12
N GLU A 159 -14.80 1.02 -7.42
CA GLU A 159 -13.46 0.55 -7.78
C GLU A 159 -13.29 -0.89 -7.26
N VAL A 160 -12.37 -1.65 -7.85
CA VAL A 160 -12.02 -2.98 -7.35
C VAL A 160 -11.06 -2.82 -6.16
N SER A 161 -11.49 -3.24 -4.98
CA SER A 161 -10.66 -3.25 -3.78
C SER A 161 -10.00 -4.62 -3.55
N LYS A 162 -9.18 -4.72 -2.49
CA LYS A 162 -8.61 -6.00 -2.04
C LYS A 162 -9.73 -7.05 -1.87
N SER A 163 -9.48 -8.28 -2.27
CA SER A 163 -10.43 -9.39 -2.09
C SER A 163 -9.71 -10.74 -2.02
N LEU A 164 -10.33 -11.73 -1.36
CA LEU A 164 -9.77 -13.08 -1.25
C LEU A 164 -10.02 -13.89 -2.52
N PRO A 165 -9.04 -14.70 -2.99
CA PRO A 165 -9.12 -15.38 -4.29
C PRO A 165 -10.33 -16.32 -4.39
N GLY A 166 -10.61 -17.06 -3.31
CA GLY A 166 -11.75 -17.98 -3.22
C GLY A 166 -13.13 -17.33 -3.40
N THR A 167 -13.24 -16.00 -3.39
CA THR A 167 -14.52 -15.30 -3.63
C THR A 167 -14.84 -15.13 -5.11
N ARG A 168 -13.88 -15.48 -5.99
CA ARG A 168 -14.02 -15.47 -7.45
C ARG A 168 -14.14 -16.88 -8.02
N LEU A 169 -14.80 -16.99 -9.17
CA LEU A 169 -14.86 -18.19 -10.01
C LEU A 169 -13.58 -18.32 -10.84
N ASP A 170 -13.03 -17.20 -11.31
CA ASP A 170 -11.74 -17.08 -11.97
C ASP A 170 -10.93 -15.96 -11.30
N ILE A 171 -9.72 -16.29 -10.84
CA ILE A 171 -8.83 -15.29 -10.21
C ILE A 171 -8.43 -14.18 -11.19
N ASN A 172 -8.46 -14.44 -12.50
CA ASN A 172 -8.11 -13.48 -13.56
C ASN A 172 -9.29 -12.60 -13.99
N ASP A 173 -10.44 -12.68 -13.31
CA ASP A 173 -11.60 -11.85 -13.61
C ASP A 173 -12.21 -11.32 -12.31
N TRP A 174 -11.99 -10.03 -12.05
CA TRP A 174 -12.52 -9.35 -10.88
C TRP A 174 -14.06 -9.38 -10.80
N ALA A 175 -14.75 -9.50 -11.94
CA ALA A 175 -16.21 -9.53 -12.03
C ALA A 175 -16.78 -10.93 -11.80
N SER A 176 -15.95 -11.97 -11.79
CA SER A 176 -16.38 -13.37 -11.66
C SER A 176 -16.76 -13.78 -10.23
N LEU A 177 -17.49 -12.95 -9.49
CA LEU A 177 -17.92 -13.26 -8.13
C LEU A 177 -18.67 -14.59 -8.03
N ARG A 178 -18.38 -15.34 -6.96
CA ARG A 178 -19.23 -16.47 -6.57
C ARG A 178 -20.62 -15.97 -6.18
N SER A 179 -21.60 -16.87 -6.24
CA SER A 179 -22.97 -16.56 -5.80
C SER A 179 -22.99 -16.09 -4.34
N GLU A 180 -23.92 -15.19 -4.02
CA GLU A 180 -24.09 -14.66 -2.66
C GLU A 180 -24.21 -15.75 -1.58
N ALA A 181 -24.92 -16.85 -1.87
CA ALA A 181 -25.05 -17.95 -0.93
C ALA A 181 -23.69 -18.58 -0.57
N VAL A 182 -22.78 -18.69 -1.55
CA VAL A 182 -21.42 -19.19 -1.33
C VAL A 182 -20.57 -18.17 -0.58
N LEU A 183 -20.67 -16.88 -0.91
CA LEU A 183 -19.95 -15.82 -0.18
C LEU A 183 -20.36 -15.77 1.30
N LYS A 184 -21.67 -15.88 1.57
CA LYS A 184 -22.20 -15.97 2.94
C LYS A 184 -21.71 -17.22 3.67
N ALA A 185 -21.70 -18.38 3.01
CA ALA A 185 -21.19 -19.61 3.60
C ALA A 185 -19.67 -19.53 3.89
N GLN A 186 -18.90 -18.92 2.98
CA GLN A 186 -17.47 -18.65 3.18
C GLN A 186 -17.25 -17.76 4.41
N ARG A 187 -17.99 -16.66 4.51
CA ARG A 187 -17.98 -15.76 5.67
C ARG A 187 -18.28 -16.48 6.97
N GLN A 188 -19.33 -17.29 7.01
CA GLN A 188 -19.72 -18.09 8.18
C GLN A 188 -18.69 -19.16 8.55
N ALA A 189 -17.92 -19.65 7.57
CA ALA A 189 -16.82 -20.58 7.78
C ALA A 189 -15.50 -19.88 8.17
N GLY A 190 -15.50 -18.56 8.39
CA GLY A 190 -14.32 -17.79 8.77
C GLY A 190 -13.45 -17.33 7.60
N TYR A 191 -13.83 -17.57 6.34
CA TYR A 191 -13.02 -17.23 5.17
C TYR A 191 -13.05 -15.71 4.87
N PHE A 192 -12.34 -14.95 5.71
CA PHE A 192 -12.06 -13.53 5.62
C PHE A 192 -10.77 -13.23 6.38
N LEU A 193 -10.14 -12.11 6.08
CA LEU A 193 -9.04 -11.57 6.90
C LEU A 193 -9.58 -10.40 7.70
N ASP A 194 -9.25 -10.38 8.98
CA ASP A 194 -9.49 -9.26 9.88
C ASP A 194 -8.41 -8.20 9.64
N LEU A 195 -8.79 -6.93 9.55
CA LEU A 195 -7.94 -5.83 9.11
C LEU A 195 -7.99 -4.66 10.11
N TRP A 196 -6.98 -4.61 10.94
CA TRP A 196 -6.76 -3.48 11.85
C TRP A 196 -6.14 -2.35 11.05
N HIS A 197 -6.75 -1.16 11.05
CA HIS A 197 -6.29 -0.06 10.21
C HIS A 197 -6.29 1.26 10.95
N TRP A 198 -5.14 1.59 11.54
CA TRP A 198 -4.96 2.88 12.20
C TRP A 198 -4.69 3.98 11.18
N ARG A 199 -5.37 5.12 11.39
CA ARG A 199 -5.35 6.28 10.50
C ARG A 199 -5.12 7.55 11.32
N SER A 200 -4.00 8.23 11.09
CA SER A 200 -3.53 9.34 11.93
C SER A 200 -4.47 10.56 11.95
N HIS A 201 -5.24 10.82 10.90
CA HIS A 201 -6.25 11.88 10.87
C HIS A 201 -7.64 11.32 11.16
N ARG A 202 -8.05 10.25 10.45
CA ARG A 202 -9.45 9.79 10.41
C ARG A 202 -9.92 9.00 11.64
N ALA A 203 -9.03 8.65 12.58
CA ALA A 203 -9.42 7.90 13.78
C ALA A 203 -8.57 8.26 15.02
N ASN A 204 -7.26 8.42 14.86
CA ASN A 204 -6.34 8.65 15.97
C ASN A 204 -6.69 9.83 16.90
N PRO A 205 -7.17 11.00 16.42
CA PRO A 205 -7.42 12.14 17.31
C PRO A 205 -8.53 11.91 18.33
N ILE A 206 -9.43 10.97 18.08
CA ILE A 206 -10.49 10.56 19.02
C ILE A 206 -10.18 9.22 19.72
N GLY A 207 -8.93 8.75 19.65
CA GLY A 207 -8.48 7.53 20.30
C GLY A 207 -9.00 6.24 19.65
N MET A 208 -9.38 6.28 18.37
CA MET A 208 -9.94 5.15 17.64
C MET A 208 -8.99 4.65 16.55
N SER A 209 -9.24 3.43 16.09
CA SER A 209 -8.73 2.87 14.83
C SER A 209 -9.94 2.36 14.04
N ASP A 210 -9.81 2.21 12.72
CA ASP A 210 -10.84 1.50 11.99
C ASP A 210 -10.67 0.00 12.16
N ASP A 211 -11.82 -0.65 12.32
CA ASP A 211 -11.98 -2.10 12.20
C ASP A 211 -12.59 -2.45 10.84
N GLN A 212 -11.93 -3.39 10.17
CA GLN A 212 -12.16 -3.71 8.78
C GLN A 212 -11.94 -5.20 8.51
N MET A 213 -12.32 -5.60 7.31
CA MET A 213 -12.19 -6.97 6.86
C MET A 213 -11.88 -7.05 5.35
N VAL A 214 -11.26 -8.15 4.92
CA VAL A 214 -11.09 -8.50 3.52
C VAL A 214 -11.76 -9.85 3.25
N ALA A 215 -12.81 -9.85 2.42
CA ALA A 215 -13.39 -11.05 1.84
C ALA A 215 -13.68 -10.83 0.35
N GLU A 216 -14.93 -10.72 -0.10
CA GLU A 216 -15.23 -10.47 -1.51
C GLU A 216 -14.81 -9.05 -1.96
N VAL A 217 -14.67 -8.15 -0.97
CA VAL A 217 -14.16 -6.79 -1.04
C VAL A 217 -13.41 -6.46 0.27
N ARG A 218 -12.67 -5.35 0.30
CA ARG A 218 -12.23 -4.73 1.55
C ARG A 218 -13.37 -3.85 2.05
N GLY A 219 -14.06 -4.34 3.07
CA GLY A 219 -15.12 -3.61 3.77
C GLY A 219 -14.63 -3.10 5.11
N GLY A 220 -15.36 -2.15 5.70
CA GLY A 220 -15.31 -2.02 7.15
C GLY A 220 -16.42 -2.86 7.76
N ASP A 221 -16.32 -3.15 9.05
CA ASP A 221 -17.24 -4.05 9.76
C ASP A 221 -18.63 -3.46 9.96
N ASP A 222 -19.56 -4.19 10.57
CA ASP A 222 -20.90 -3.65 10.75
C ASP A 222 -20.91 -2.45 11.70
N GLY A 223 -21.65 -1.41 11.32
CA GLY A 223 -21.83 -0.18 12.11
C GLY A 223 -21.31 1.10 11.47
N LYS A 224 -20.98 2.09 12.30
CA LYS A 224 -20.69 3.47 11.90
C LYS A 224 -19.20 3.79 12.03
N SER A 225 -18.61 4.37 11.00
CA SER A 225 -17.18 4.73 10.96
C SER A 225 -16.83 5.94 11.84
N ALA A 226 -15.59 5.96 12.31
CA ALA A 226 -15.00 7.07 13.08
C ALA A 226 -14.90 8.39 12.29
N ALA A 227 -14.97 8.35 10.96
CA ALA A 227 -14.94 9.53 10.09
C ALA A 227 -16.16 9.63 9.17
N GLY A 228 -16.58 10.87 8.90
CA GLY A 228 -17.57 11.25 7.89
C GLY A 228 -17.00 12.26 6.88
N THR A 229 -17.80 12.63 5.88
CA THR A 229 -17.42 13.62 4.85
C THR A 229 -18.01 14.98 5.18
N ASN A 230 -17.17 16.00 5.33
CA ASN A 230 -17.54 17.38 5.61
C ASN A 230 -18.00 18.13 4.34
N TRP A 231 -18.95 17.58 3.59
CA TRP A 231 -19.42 18.21 2.35
C TRP A 231 -20.93 18.09 2.19
N ASP A 232 -21.57 19.22 1.96
CA ASP A 232 -22.95 19.30 1.50
C ASP A 232 -22.95 19.43 -0.04
N GLY A 233 -23.42 18.37 -0.71
CA GLY A 233 -23.49 18.33 -2.17
C GLY A 233 -24.60 19.20 -2.76
N GLU A 234 -25.66 19.48 -1.99
CA GLU A 234 -26.79 20.30 -2.44
C GLU A 234 -26.41 21.78 -2.42
N HIS A 235 -25.86 22.24 -1.30
CA HIS A 235 -25.43 23.63 -1.11
C HIS A 235 -24.01 23.91 -1.60
N LYS A 236 -23.25 22.88 -1.98
CA LYS A 236 -21.83 22.97 -2.41
C LYS A 236 -20.94 23.70 -1.40
N GLN A 237 -21.08 23.34 -0.13
CA GLN A 237 -20.35 23.96 0.98
C GLN A 237 -19.96 22.92 2.06
N PRO A 238 -19.03 23.25 2.97
CA PRO A 238 -18.76 22.43 4.14
C PRO A 238 -20.01 22.27 5.02
N ARG A 239 -20.06 21.19 5.80
CA ARG A 239 -21.13 20.95 6.79
C ARG A 239 -20.79 21.53 8.16
N LEU A 240 -19.51 21.50 8.51
CA LEU A 240 -18.96 21.83 9.81
C LEU A 240 -17.75 22.75 9.65
N MET A 241 -17.52 23.60 10.65
CA MET A 241 -16.35 24.46 10.78
C MET A 241 -15.82 24.46 12.22
N PHE A 242 -14.63 25.04 12.43
CA PHE A 242 -14.09 25.21 13.78
C PHE A 242 -14.91 26.23 14.57
N ASP A 243 -15.06 25.99 15.87
CA ASP A 243 -15.70 26.95 16.77
C ASP A 243 -14.73 28.09 17.09
N ALA A 244 -14.94 29.24 16.43
CA ALA A 244 -14.13 30.43 16.65
C ALA A 244 -14.23 30.97 18.09
N ALA A 245 -15.34 30.77 18.79
CA ALA A 245 -15.49 31.21 20.17
C ALA A 245 -14.62 30.37 21.12
N ALA A 246 -14.46 29.07 20.84
CA ALA A 246 -13.64 28.17 21.64
C ALA A 246 -12.14 28.22 21.27
N LEU A 247 -11.82 28.34 19.97
CA LEU A 247 -10.46 28.18 19.45
C LEU A 247 -9.77 29.49 19.05
N GLY A 248 -10.53 30.58 18.92
CA GLY A 248 -10.03 31.86 18.40
C GLY A 248 -9.83 31.89 16.88
N TYR A 249 -10.21 30.83 16.16
CA TYR A 249 -10.20 30.76 14.70
C TYR A 249 -11.33 29.87 14.17
N LYS A 250 -11.86 30.21 12.98
CA LYS A 250 -12.91 29.46 12.27
C LYS A 250 -12.37 28.46 11.24
N ALA A 251 -11.11 28.62 10.84
CA ALA A 251 -10.41 27.83 9.83
C ALA A 251 -8.90 27.84 10.06
N LEU A 252 -8.23 26.81 9.56
CA LEU A 252 -6.78 26.80 9.39
C LEU A 252 -6.41 27.63 8.15
N LYS A 253 -5.12 27.93 7.97
CA LYS A 253 -4.62 28.59 6.75
C LYS A 253 -3.93 27.57 5.86
N TRP A 254 -4.29 27.56 4.57
CA TRP A 254 -3.73 26.63 3.59
C TRP A 254 -2.20 26.65 3.57
N GLN A 255 -1.60 27.85 3.61
CA GLN A 255 -0.15 28.02 3.65
C GLN A 255 0.53 27.34 4.85
N ASP A 256 -0.15 27.25 5.99
CA ASP A 256 0.39 26.63 7.21
C ASP A 256 0.22 25.11 7.15
N VAL A 257 -0.93 24.66 6.64
CA VAL A 257 -1.24 23.25 6.39
C VAL A 257 -0.24 22.65 5.38
N ALA A 258 -0.10 23.25 4.19
CA ALA A 258 0.79 22.76 3.13
C ALA A 258 2.29 22.87 3.48
N ALA A 259 2.67 23.85 4.32
CA ALA A 259 4.05 23.97 4.81
C ALA A 259 4.37 23.02 5.98
N GLY A 260 3.39 22.27 6.49
CA GLY A 260 3.56 21.40 7.66
C GLY A 260 3.84 22.17 8.94
N ARG A 261 3.30 23.40 9.08
CA ARG A 261 3.42 24.24 10.28
C ARG A 261 2.39 23.90 11.36
N ILE A 262 1.38 23.11 11.03
CA ILE A 262 0.40 22.61 11.99
C ILE A 262 0.96 21.33 12.63
N ASP A 263 1.15 21.36 13.94
CA ASP A 263 1.62 20.21 14.70
C ASP A 263 0.47 19.34 15.22
N GLN A 264 0.84 18.19 15.78
CA GLN A 264 -0.11 17.22 16.34
C GLN A 264 -0.73 17.64 17.68
N GLU A 265 -0.27 18.72 18.31
CA GLU A 265 -0.88 19.27 19.53
C GLU A 265 -1.96 20.30 19.21
N SER A 266 -1.94 20.84 18.00
CA SER A 266 -2.95 21.75 17.48
C SER A 266 -4.30 21.05 17.25
N VAL A 267 -5.40 21.81 17.33
CA VAL A 267 -6.73 21.31 16.93
C VAL A 267 -6.85 21.44 15.42
N TYR A 268 -6.41 20.42 14.69
CA TYR A 268 -6.40 20.41 13.22
C TYR A 268 -7.55 19.62 12.58
N TYR A 269 -8.43 19.05 13.39
CA TYR A 269 -9.52 18.15 12.99
C TYR A 269 -10.86 18.65 13.53
N LEU A 270 -11.95 18.26 12.87
CA LEU A 270 -13.32 18.58 13.31
C LEU A 270 -13.92 17.35 13.99
N VAL A 271 -14.54 17.51 15.16
CA VAL A 271 -15.25 16.44 15.88
C VAL A 271 -16.73 16.79 15.99
N GLU A 272 -17.62 15.85 15.64
CA GLU A 272 -19.07 15.99 15.83
C GLU A 272 -19.39 16.29 17.30
N GLY A 273 -20.16 17.36 17.55
CA GLY A 273 -20.46 17.85 18.90
C GLY A 273 -19.46 18.84 19.48
N GLN A 274 -18.25 18.98 18.91
CA GLN A 274 -17.29 20.03 19.26
C GLN A 274 -17.17 21.09 18.16
N ALA A 275 -17.22 20.67 16.89
CA ALA A 275 -17.34 21.55 15.74
C ALA A 275 -18.76 22.12 15.66
N VAL A 276 -18.88 23.31 15.07
CA VAL A 276 -20.17 23.99 14.87
C VAL A 276 -20.64 23.83 13.42
N PRO A 277 -21.96 23.95 13.16
CA PRO A 277 -22.48 24.01 11.80
C PRO A 277 -21.76 25.07 10.97
N PHE A 278 -21.52 24.76 9.70
CA PHE A 278 -20.90 25.71 8.79
C PHE A 278 -21.76 26.98 8.62
N ASP A 279 -21.14 28.14 8.83
CA ASP A 279 -21.75 29.45 8.60
C ASP A 279 -21.22 30.06 7.29
N ALA A 280 -22.10 30.14 6.27
CA ALA A 280 -21.75 30.74 4.98
C ALA A 280 -21.49 32.25 5.07
N GLN A 281 -21.97 32.93 6.12
CA GLN A 281 -21.84 34.37 6.32
C GLN A 281 -20.60 34.76 7.15
N ALA A 282 -19.78 33.80 7.55
CA ALA A 282 -18.61 34.03 8.41
C ALA A 282 -17.48 34.84 7.77
N GLU A 283 -17.66 35.52 6.64
CA GLU A 283 -16.64 36.30 5.88
C GLU A 283 -15.40 35.48 5.51
N TRP A 284 -15.58 34.40 4.74
CA TRP A 284 -14.50 33.51 4.29
C TRP A 284 -13.47 34.23 3.40
N THR A 285 -12.20 33.92 3.63
CA THR A 285 -11.05 34.52 2.92
C THR A 285 -10.23 33.48 2.19
N GLU A 286 -9.50 33.91 1.15
CA GLU A 286 -8.67 33.04 0.33
C GLU A 286 -7.69 32.23 1.18
N GLY A 287 -7.72 30.91 1.02
CA GLY A 287 -6.88 29.99 1.77
C GLY A 287 -7.45 29.52 3.11
N ASP A 288 -8.63 29.98 3.54
CA ASP A 288 -9.33 29.38 4.68
C ASP A 288 -9.53 27.88 4.43
N THR A 289 -9.06 27.06 5.38
CA THR A 289 -8.94 25.61 5.21
C THR A 289 -9.69 24.88 6.31
N LEU A 290 -10.53 23.92 5.90
CA LEU A 290 -11.26 23.02 6.78
C LEU A 290 -10.95 21.55 6.42
N PRO A 291 -10.87 20.65 7.40
CA PRO A 291 -10.79 19.22 7.14
C PRO A 291 -11.96 18.75 6.27
N ARG A 292 -11.67 17.98 5.21
CA ARG A 292 -12.72 17.34 4.42
C ARG A 292 -13.33 16.13 5.15
N ARG A 293 -12.61 15.59 6.13
CA ARG A 293 -13.11 14.54 7.03
C ARG A 293 -13.37 15.11 8.41
N PHE A 294 -14.57 14.89 8.92
CA PHE A 294 -14.87 15.13 10.33
C PHE A 294 -14.88 13.79 11.07
N LEU A 295 -14.60 13.86 12.37
CA LEU A 295 -14.55 12.72 13.27
C LEU A 295 -15.85 12.62 14.07
N ARG A 296 -16.23 11.40 14.40
CA ARG A 296 -17.42 11.07 15.19
C ARG A 296 -17.18 9.76 15.92
N GLN A 297 -17.94 9.51 16.98
CA GLN A 297 -17.84 8.23 17.66
C GLN A 297 -18.28 7.09 16.72
N PRO A 298 -17.43 6.06 16.53
CA PRO A 298 -17.84 4.86 15.81
C PRO A 298 -18.84 4.05 16.65
N GLU A 299 -19.59 3.17 15.98
CA GLU A 299 -20.61 2.31 16.59
C GLU A 299 -20.53 0.91 15.96
N GLY A 300 -20.96 -0.13 16.70
CA GLY A 300 -20.90 -1.52 16.24
C GLY A 300 -19.50 -2.11 16.25
N SER A 301 -19.29 -3.18 15.49
CA SER A 301 -17.98 -3.88 15.36
C SER A 301 -16.89 -2.93 14.87
N LYS A 302 -17.22 -1.94 14.03
CA LYS A 302 -16.29 -0.86 13.62
C LYS A 302 -15.60 -0.09 14.76
N ALA A 303 -16.11 -0.18 15.98
CA ALA A 303 -15.60 0.53 17.16
C ALA A 303 -14.72 -0.33 18.07
N ASP A 304 -14.44 -1.58 17.71
CA ASP A 304 -13.80 -2.56 18.61
C ASP A 304 -12.31 -2.24 18.85
N ILE A 305 -11.62 -1.63 17.88
CA ILE A 305 -10.21 -1.25 17.99
C ILE A 305 -10.04 0.20 18.47
N LYS A 306 -9.30 0.34 19.57
CA LYS A 306 -9.00 1.63 20.20
C LYS A 306 -7.50 1.87 20.26
N VAL A 307 -7.11 3.14 20.25
CA VAL A 307 -5.74 3.54 20.57
C VAL A 307 -5.59 3.55 22.09
N GLN A 308 -4.64 2.78 22.62
CA GLN A 308 -4.24 2.84 24.02
C GLN A 308 -3.31 4.06 24.21
N GLY A 309 -3.64 4.92 25.17
CA GLY A 309 -2.94 6.18 25.38
C GLY A 309 -3.13 7.15 24.20
N LYS A 310 -2.04 7.44 23.47
CA LYS A 310 -2.05 8.31 22.27
C LYS A 310 -1.11 7.72 21.21
N GLY A 311 -1.58 7.61 19.97
CA GLY A 311 -0.71 7.40 18.83
C GLY A 311 0.02 8.70 18.51
N ARG A 312 1.35 8.73 18.69
CA ARG A 312 2.13 9.97 18.61
C ARG A 312 3.34 9.82 17.73
N TRP A 313 3.66 10.89 17.03
CA TRP A 313 4.92 11.05 16.36
C TRP A 313 5.87 11.85 17.25
N ALA A 314 7.09 11.35 17.43
CA ALA A 314 8.17 12.03 18.13
C ALA A 314 9.52 11.49 17.61
N ASP A 315 10.53 12.35 17.55
CA ASP A 315 11.90 11.98 17.20
C ASP A 315 11.99 11.16 15.89
N GLY A 316 11.23 11.56 14.86
CA GLY A 316 11.22 10.92 13.56
C GLY A 316 10.51 9.57 13.51
N HIS A 317 9.71 9.22 14.51
CA HIS A 317 9.00 7.94 14.58
C HIS A 317 7.57 8.09 15.04
N TRP A 318 6.65 7.33 14.43
CA TRP A 318 5.37 7.05 15.04
C TRP A 318 5.51 5.96 16.10
N ASN A 319 4.73 6.09 17.17
CA ASN A 319 4.53 5.07 18.18
C ASN A 319 3.03 4.98 18.49
N VAL A 320 2.44 3.83 18.17
CA VAL A 320 0.98 3.61 18.24
C VAL A 320 0.71 2.28 18.91
N THR A 321 -0.10 2.27 19.96
CA THR A 321 -0.60 1.04 20.57
C THR A 321 -2.08 0.90 20.26
N LEU A 322 -2.46 -0.17 19.57
CA LEU A 322 -3.86 -0.53 19.35
C LEU A 322 -4.28 -1.59 20.37
N SER A 323 -5.54 -1.55 20.77
CA SER A 323 -6.13 -2.54 21.68
C SER A 323 -7.51 -2.96 21.21
N ARG A 324 -7.81 -4.26 21.34
CA ARG A 324 -9.13 -4.85 21.06
C ARG A 324 -9.44 -5.89 22.12
N ALA A 325 -10.72 -6.14 22.36
CA ALA A 325 -11.12 -7.33 23.11
C ALA A 325 -10.62 -8.59 22.40
N LEU A 326 -10.33 -9.65 23.17
CA LEU A 326 -10.04 -10.97 22.58
C LEU A 326 -11.29 -11.53 21.90
N ASP A 327 -12.44 -11.42 22.57
CA ASP A 327 -13.76 -11.73 22.02
C ASP A 327 -14.54 -10.43 21.83
N THR A 328 -14.77 -10.05 20.57
CA THR A 328 -15.54 -8.85 20.21
C THR A 328 -17.05 -9.10 20.21
N GLY A 329 -17.49 -10.36 20.22
CA GLY A 329 -18.88 -10.73 20.01
C GLY A 329 -19.33 -10.65 18.53
N HIS A 330 -18.43 -10.35 17.60
CA HIS A 330 -18.72 -10.18 16.17
C HIS A 330 -17.94 -11.17 15.29
N PRO A 331 -18.15 -12.50 15.40
CA PRO A 331 -17.31 -13.51 14.73
C PRO A 331 -17.45 -13.57 13.20
N LEU A 332 -18.37 -12.81 12.62
CA LEU A 332 -18.46 -12.64 11.16
C LEU A 332 -17.59 -11.48 10.68
N ASP A 333 -17.24 -10.56 11.57
CA ASP A 333 -16.48 -9.36 11.25
C ASP A 333 -15.02 -9.50 11.70
N ASP A 334 -14.83 -10.10 12.88
CA ASP A 334 -13.55 -10.24 13.57
C ASP A 334 -13.07 -11.68 13.71
N LYS A 335 -11.75 -11.87 13.75
CA LYS A 335 -11.18 -13.09 14.32
C LYS A 335 -11.19 -13.03 15.83
N ILE A 336 -11.94 -13.95 16.43
CA ILE A 336 -11.97 -14.12 17.88
C ILE A 336 -10.64 -14.71 18.34
N LEU A 337 -10.00 -14.01 19.26
CA LEU A 337 -8.71 -14.38 19.80
C LEU A 337 -8.89 -15.19 21.09
N HIS A 338 -7.97 -16.11 21.32
CA HIS A 338 -7.99 -17.01 22.46
C HIS A 338 -6.63 -17.06 23.12
N ASP A 339 -6.66 -17.25 24.44
CA ASP A 339 -5.46 -17.57 25.22
C ASP A 339 -4.72 -18.76 24.59
N HIS A 340 -3.39 -18.69 24.52
CA HIS A 340 -2.56 -19.67 23.80
C HIS A 340 -2.87 -19.87 22.30
N GLY A 341 -3.61 -18.95 21.69
CA GLY A 341 -3.88 -18.93 20.25
C GLY A 341 -2.64 -18.64 19.41
N LEU A 342 -2.65 -19.15 18.17
CA LEU A 342 -1.63 -18.88 17.15
C LEU A 342 -2.34 -18.31 15.92
N TYR A 343 -1.88 -17.15 15.47
CA TYR A 343 -2.48 -16.39 14.39
C TYR A 343 -1.45 -16.07 13.33
N GLU A 344 -1.91 -15.92 12.10
CA GLU A 344 -1.11 -15.42 11.00
C GLU A 344 -1.32 -13.91 10.89
N VAL A 345 -0.24 -13.15 10.65
CA VAL A 345 -0.29 -11.70 10.52
C VAL A 345 0.56 -11.19 9.36
N ALA A 346 0.12 -10.08 8.74
CA ALA A 346 0.92 -9.33 7.78
C ALA A 346 0.68 -7.83 7.95
N PHE A 347 1.75 -7.04 7.88
CA PHE A 347 1.71 -5.61 8.20
C PHE A 347 1.82 -4.75 6.95
N ALA A 348 1.27 -3.54 7.03
CA ALA A 348 1.50 -2.49 6.05
C ALA A 348 1.63 -1.12 6.70
N ILE A 349 2.44 -0.23 6.11
CA ILE A 349 2.48 1.19 6.49
C ILE A 349 2.38 2.10 5.27
N HIS A 350 1.63 3.19 5.42
CA HIS A 350 1.72 4.35 4.55
C HIS A 350 2.48 5.45 5.29
N ARG A 351 3.44 6.05 4.58
CA ARG A 351 4.22 7.21 5.02
C ARG A 351 4.47 8.15 3.85
N HIS A 352 4.90 9.39 4.13
CA HIS A 352 5.25 10.38 3.10
C HIS A 352 4.07 10.78 2.22
N ALA A 353 2.89 10.96 2.82
CA ALA A 353 1.68 11.39 2.13
C ALA A 353 1.30 10.53 0.93
N THR A 354 1.49 9.22 1.03
CA THR A 354 1.15 8.27 -0.01
C THR A 354 -0.25 7.71 0.21
N GLY A 355 -0.98 7.47 -0.88
CA GLY A 355 -2.29 6.80 -0.92
C GLY A 355 -2.23 5.43 -1.60
N GLY A 356 -3.34 4.69 -1.64
CA GLY A 356 -3.49 3.51 -2.52
C GLY A 356 -2.37 2.47 -2.41
N ARG A 357 -1.86 2.00 -3.56
CA ARG A 357 -0.81 0.96 -3.62
C ARG A 357 0.58 1.42 -3.18
N TRP A 358 0.83 2.72 -3.01
CA TRP A 358 2.13 3.23 -2.57
C TRP A 358 2.30 3.08 -1.06
N HIS A 359 2.72 1.90 -0.62
CA HIS A 359 2.96 1.56 0.79
C HIS A 359 4.04 0.49 0.91
N TYR A 360 4.41 0.18 2.15
CA TYR A 360 5.33 -0.90 2.46
C TYR A 360 4.57 -2.04 3.12
N VAL A 361 4.91 -3.27 2.80
CA VAL A 361 4.26 -4.49 3.31
C VAL A 361 5.29 -5.46 3.91
N SER A 362 4.86 -6.32 4.84
CA SER A 362 5.65 -7.45 5.32
C SER A 362 5.35 -8.74 4.54
N LEU A 363 6.25 -9.71 4.66
CA LEU A 363 5.91 -11.12 4.47
C LEU A 363 5.00 -11.61 5.62
N PRO A 364 4.24 -12.71 5.46
CA PRO A 364 3.45 -13.27 6.55
C PRO A 364 4.34 -13.72 7.72
N MET A 365 3.83 -13.58 8.93
CA MET A 365 4.48 -13.93 10.18
C MET A 365 3.47 -14.55 11.13
N THR A 366 3.94 -15.24 12.16
CA THR A 366 3.08 -15.79 13.22
C THR A 366 3.02 -14.88 14.46
N LEU A 367 1.82 -14.72 15.02
CA LEU A 367 1.54 -14.07 16.30
C LEU A 367 1.01 -15.11 17.29
N GLY A 368 1.75 -15.36 18.37
CA GLY A 368 1.39 -16.32 19.41
C GLY A 368 1.03 -15.64 20.72
N LEU A 369 -0.16 -15.89 21.27
CA LEU A 369 -0.54 -15.39 22.59
C LEU A 369 0.06 -16.31 23.66
N GLY A 370 1.03 -15.82 24.43
CA GLY A 370 1.67 -16.63 25.48
C GLY A 370 2.35 -17.92 24.99
N ARG A 371 2.75 -17.98 23.72
CA ARG A 371 3.39 -19.15 23.10
C ARG A 371 4.39 -18.75 22.03
N SER A 372 5.29 -19.69 21.68
CA SER A 372 6.31 -19.47 20.66
C SER A 372 5.70 -19.16 19.28
N ALA A 373 6.18 -18.08 18.68
CA ALA A 373 5.83 -17.57 17.34
C ALA A 373 6.90 -16.53 16.93
N ASP A 374 6.79 -15.96 15.72
CA ASP A 374 7.67 -14.87 15.27
C ASP A 374 7.50 -13.60 16.12
N ILE A 375 6.24 -13.33 16.51
CA ILE A 375 5.85 -12.28 17.45
C ILE A 375 5.13 -12.97 18.60
N VAL A 376 5.66 -12.82 19.82
CA VAL A 376 5.04 -13.36 21.03
C VAL A 376 4.29 -12.23 21.72
N ALA A 377 2.99 -12.40 21.94
CA ALA A 377 2.23 -11.53 22.82
C ALA A 377 2.45 -11.98 24.27
N GLU A 378 3.05 -11.09 25.07
CA GLU A 378 3.32 -11.36 26.48
C GLU A 378 2.03 -11.31 27.30
N GLN A 379 1.81 -12.32 28.16
CA GLN A 379 0.67 -12.31 29.07
C GLN A 379 0.92 -11.30 30.19
N LEU A 380 -0.05 -10.42 30.43
CA LEU A 380 0.00 -9.39 31.44
C LEU A 380 -0.75 -9.83 32.69
N GLU A 381 -0.17 -9.53 33.86
CA GLU A 381 -0.89 -9.55 35.13
C GLU A 381 -1.75 -8.29 35.34
N GLY A 382 -1.43 -7.20 34.64
CA GLY A 382 -2.12 -5.90 34.73
C GLY A 382 -3.12 -5.64 33.61
N ALA A 383 -3.84 -4.52 33.73
CA ALA A 383 -4.86 -4.12 32.75
C ALA A 383 -4.26 -3.63 31.42
N GLU A 384 -3.11 -2.97 31.44
CA GLU A 384 -2.46 -2.39 30.26
C GLU A 384 -0.93 -2.61 30.28
N PRO A 385 -0.29 -2.75 29.10
CA PRO A 385 1.15 -2.92 29.02
C PRO A 385 1.89 -1.61 29.28
N THR A 386 3.06 -1.71 29.94
CA THR A 386 4.07 -0.66 29.91
C THR A 386 5.18 -1.07 28.97
N TRP A 387 5.23 -0.45 27.79
CA TRP A 387 6.20 -0.82 26.76
C TRP A 387 7.62 -0.41 27.18
N SER A 388 8.49 -1.39 27.36
CA SER A 388 9.94 -1.21 27.58
C SER A 388 10.73 -2.15 26.66
N GLY A 389 12.04 -1.92 26.50
CA GLY A 389 12.89 -2.71 25.61
C GLY A 389 12.73 -2.39 24.12
N ALA A 390 13.22 -3.27 23.24
CA ALA A 390 13.06 -3.20 21.79
C ALA A 390 11.98 -4.20 21.33
N GLY A 391 11.20 -3.85 20.31
CA GLY A 391 10.21 -4.76 19.73
C GLY A 391 10.83 -5.71 18.69
N ARG A 392 10.03 -6.67 18.22
CA ARG A 392 10.40 -7.50 17.06
C ARG A 392 10.54 -6.60 15.84
N GLU A 393 11.71 -6.59 15.22
CA GLU A 393 11.91 -5.89 13.96
C GLU A 393 11.33 -6.70 12.80
N VAL A 394 10.54 -6.02 11.98
CA VAL A 394 9.90 -6.53 10.77
C VAL A 394 10.35 -5.64 9.62
N THR A 395 11.06 -6.20 8.64
CA THR A 395 11.43 -5.46 7.43
C THR A 395 10.25 -5.40 6.48
N LEU A 396 9.71 -4.20 6.29
CA LEU A 396 8.69 -3.93 5.27
C LEU A 396 9.37 -3.55 3.96
N PHE A 397 8.71 -3.81 2.83
CA PHE A 397 9.21 -3.47 1.50
C PHE A 397 8.11 -2.95 0.58
N TYR A 398 8.51 -2.19 -0.44
CA TYR A 398 7.60 -1.70 -1.47
C TYR A 398 7.16 -2.85 -2.40
N PRO A 399 5.86 -3.17 -2.51
CA PRO A 399 5.39 -4.38 -3.19
C PRO A 399 5.31 -4.25 -4.72
N GLY A 400 5.41 -3.03 -5.26
CA GLY A 400 5.21 -2.75 -6.68
C GLY A 400 3.81 -3.11 -7.18
N GLN A 401 3.70 -3.57 -8.43
CA GLN A 401 2.44 -4.00 -9.06
C GLN A 401 2.38 -5.51 -9.24
N VAL A 402 2.33 -6.25 -8.14
CA VAL A 402 2.27 -7.72 -8.14
C VAL A 402 0.90 -8.17 -7.67
N SER A 403 0.16 -8.86 -8.55
CA SER A 403 -1.16 -9.40 -8.28
C SER A 403 -1.16 -10.92 -8.11
N TRP A 404 -2.15 -11.45 -7.40
CA TRP A 404 -2.37 -12.89 -7.23
C TRP A 404 -2.54 -13.63 -8.57
N PRO A 405 -3.27 -13.09 -9.56
CA PRO A 405 -3.34 -13.67 -10.91
C PRO A 405 -1.96 -13.76 -11.57
N HIS A 406 -1.14 -12.71 -11.48
CA HIS A 406 0.21 -12.72 -12.02
C HIS A 406 1.07 -13.81 -11.38
N LEU A 407 1.04 -13.91 -10.05
CA LEU A 407 1.78 -14.92 -9.29
C LEU A 407 1.42 -16.36 -9.71
N ASN A 408 0.15 -16.60 -10.08
CA ASN A 408 -0.33 -17.92 -10.55
C ASN A 408 -0.21 -18.12 -12.07
N SER A 409 0.27 -17.11 -12.81
CA SER A 409 0.36 -17.16 -14.27
C SER A 409 1.64 -17.84 -14.75
N LYS A 410 1.63 -18.36 -15.99
CA LYS A 410 2.83 -18.91 -16.65
C LYS A 410 3.96 -17.90 -16.83
N THR A 411 3.68 -16.60 -16.68
CA THR A 411 4.70 -15.54 -16.81
C THR A 411 5.52 -15.35 -15.54
N HIS A 412 5.05 -15.85 -14.40
CA HIS A 412 5.79 -15.87 -13.16
C HIS A 412 6.57 -17.19 -13.05
N ALA A 413 7.91 -17.11 -13.01
CA ALA A 413 8.76 -18.30 -12.94
C ALA A 413 8.46 -19.20 -11.72
N GLY A 414 8.00 -18.61 -10.62
CA GLY A 414 7.60 -19.32 -9.40
C GLY A 414 6.17 -19.88 -9.41
N ALA A 415 5.41 -19.80 -10.50
CA ALA A 415 4.01 -20.24 -10.51
C ALA A 415 3.84 -21.74 -10.19
N SER A 416 4.81 -22.59 -10.59
CA SER A 416 4.82 -24.01 -10.23
C SER A 416 5.11 -24.28 -8.75
N ASP A 417 5.75 -23.34 -8.06
CA ASP A 417 5.98 -23.42 -6.62
C ASP A 417 4.72 -23.00 -5.86
N ILE A 418 4.02 -21.98 -6.37
CA ILE A 418 2.73 -21.53 -5.83
C ILE A 418 1.65 -22.62 -5.99
N SER A 419 1.58 -23.29 -7.15
CA SER A 419 0.62 -24.39 -7.33
C SER A 419 0.88 -25.59 -6.42
N ARG A 420 2.12 -25.76 -5.96
CA ARG A 420 2.51 -26.75 -4.94
C ARG A 420 2.33 -26.25 -3.51
N GLY A 421 1.89 -25.00 -3.33
CA GLY A 421 1.63 -24.41 -2.03
C GLY A 421 2.91 -24.09 -1.25
N LEU A 422 4.05 -23.86 -1.92
CA LEU A 422 5.29 -23.48 -1.26
C LEU A 422 5.20 -22.03 -0.75
N PRO A 423 5.55 -21.75 0.52
CA PRO A 423 5.56 -20.39 1.05
C PRO A 423 6.51 -19.46 0.28
N VAL A 424 6.17 -18.17 0.22
CA VAL A 424 6.97 -17.14 -0.47
C VAL A 424 8.44 -17.11 -0.01
N HIS A 425 8.69 -17.28 1.29
CA HIS A 425 10.04 -17.27 1.88
C HIS A 425 10.92 -18.44 1.44
N THR A 426 10.35 -19.48 0.80
CA THR A 426 11.12 -20.63 0.30
C THR A 426 12.03 -20.23 -0.87
N ARG A 427 11.62 -19.23 -1.66
CA ARG A 427 12.32 -18.82 -2.89
C ARG A 427 12.71 -17.35 -2.93
N HIS A 428 12.18 -16.56 -2.00
CA HIS A 428 12.33 -15.11 -2.03
C HIS A 428 12.75 -14.55 -0.69
N SER A 429 13.72 -13.64 -0.71
CA SER A 429 14.00 -12.71 0.38
C SER A 429 13.27 -11.38 0.16
N VAL A 430 13.12 -10.59 1.22
CA VAL A 430 12.62 -9.21 1.13
C VAL A 430 13.47 -8.37 0.16
N GLU A 431 14.79 -8.58 0.16
CA GLU A 431 15.71 -7.88 -0.73
C GLU A 431 15.45 -8.17 -2.21
N GLN A 432 15.00 -9.38 -2.56
CA GLN A 432 14.62 -9.70 -3.93
C GLN A 432 13.25 -9.11 -4.28
N LEU A 433 12.27 -9.23 -3.36
CA LEU A 433 10.88 -8.83 -3.62
C LEU A 433 10.73 -7.32 -3.86
N GLN A 434 11.50 -6.49 -3.17
CA GLN A 434 11.48 -5.03 -3.39
C GLN A 434 11.86 -4.66 -4.85
N HIS A 435 12.75 -5.44 -5.48
CA HIS A 435 13.17 -5.21 -6.86
C HIS A 435 12.22 -5.86 -7.86
N TYR A 436 11.79 -7.09 -7.62
CA TYR A 436 10.81 -7.77 -8.50
C TYR A 436 9.48 -7.02 -8.59
N GLY A 437 9.04 -6.41 -7.48
CA GLY A 437 7.88 -5.53 -7.48
C GLY A 437 8.01 -4.38 -8.49
N ILE A 438 9.19 -3.73 -8.53
CA ILE A 438 9.49 -2.63 -9.45
C ILE A 438 9.64 -3.15 -10.87
N GLU A 439 10.42 -4.22 -11.09
CA GLU A 439 10.62 -4.83 -12.41
C GLU A 439 9.28 -5.21 -13.06
N ARG A 440 8.30 -5.63 -12.25
CA ARG A 440 6.97 -5.94 -12.74
C ARG A 440 6.26 -4.72 -13.33
N GLU A 441 6.47 -3.53 -12.78
CA GLU A 441 5.90 -2.25 -13.28
C GLU A 441 6.45 -1.88 -14.66
N PHE A 442 7.67 -2.33 -14.99
CA PHE A 442 8.36 -2.03 -16.25
C PHE A 442 8.61 -3.26 -17.12
N ALA A 443 7.86 -4.35 -16.91
CA ALA A 443 8.18 -5.64 -17.52
C ALA A 443 8.23 -5.59 -19.06
N GLU A 444 7.38 -4.76 -19.69
CA GLU A 444 7.36 -4.58 -21.15
C GLU A 444 8.58 -3.80 -21.64
N GLU A 445 8.91 -2.70 -20.98
CA GLU A 445 10.05 -1.86 -21.29
C GLU A 445 11.37 -2.60 -21.07
N ILE A 446 11.47 -3.37 -19.99
CA ILE A 446 12.61 -4.26 -19.73
C ILE A 446 12.72 -5.26 -20.88
N ARG A 447 11.67 -6.00 -21.23
CA ARG A 447 11.72 -6.98 -22.34
C ARG A 447 12.10 -6.34 -23.67
N SER A 448 11.57 -5.15 -23.97
CA SER A 448 11.90 -4.40 -25.18
C SER A 448 13.38 -4.01 -25.20
N GLN A 449 13.89 -3.46 -24.08
CA GLN A 449 15.30 -3.08 -23.96
C GLN A 449 16.24 -4.29 -24.10
N TRP A 450 15.86 -5.43 -23.52
CA TRP A 450 16.61 -6.69 -23.65
C TRP A 450 16.65 -7.18 -25.10
N LEU A 451 15.51 -7.14 -25.80
CA LEU A 451 15.44 -7.50 -27.22
C LEU A 451 16.34 -6.59 -28.07
N TRP A 452 16.27 -5.27 -27.88
CA TRP A 452 17.11 -4.34 -28.62
C TRP A 452 18.60 -4.51 -28.31
N THR A 453 18.95 -4.77 -27.04
CA THR A 453 20.32 -5.06 -26.63
C THR A 453 20.83 -6.34 -27.29
N LEU A 454 20.00 -7.39 -27.34
CA LEU A 454 20.32 -8.65 -28.02
C LEU A 454 20.52 -8.45 -29.53
N LEU A 455 19.61 -7.73 -30.20
CA LEU A 455 19.71 -7.44 -31.63
C LEU A 455 20.93 -6.58 -31.95
N ALA A 456 21.23 -5.56 -31.14
CA ALA A 456 22.41 -4.72 -31.29
C ALA A 456 23.71 -5.52 -31.10
N GLY A 457 23.75 -6.40 -30.09
CA GLY A 457 24.86 -7.31 -29.85
C GLY A 457 25.08 -8.26 -31.03
N LEU A 458 24.02 -8.86 -31.55
CA LEU A 458 24.08 -9.73 -32.72
C LEU A 458 24.57 -8.96 -33.97
N ALA A 459 24.04 -7.75 -34.21
CA ALA A 459 24.46 -6.90 -35.31
C ALA A 459 25.94 -6.50 -35.19
N LEU A 460 26.42 -6.21 -33.99
CA LEU A 460 27.83 -5.91 -33.71
C LEU A 460 28.72 -7.12 -34.04
N ILE A 461 28.35 -8.31 -33.56
CA ILE A 461 29.09 -9.56 -33.82
C ILE A 461 29.12 -9.87 -35.33
N LEU A 462 27.98 -9.79 -36.01
CA LEU A 462 27.89 -10.04 -37.45
C LEU A 462 28.67 -8.99 -38.26
N GLY A 463 28.60 -7.72 -37.88
CA GLY A 463 29.33 -6.63 -38.53
C GLY A 463 30.84 -6.79 -38.40
N VAL A 464 31.32 -7.12 -37.21
CA VAL A 464 32.74 -7.43 -36.97
C VAL A 464 33.16 -8.69 -37.72
N GLY A 465 32.36 -9.76 -37.67
CA GLY A 465 32.62 -10.99 -38.40
C GLY A 465 32.71 -10.77 -39.92
N PHE A 466 31.81 -9.97 -40.48
CA PHE A 466 31.84 -9.59 -41.89
C PHE A 466 33.08 -8.75 -42.23
N ALA A 467 33.42 -7.74 -41.42
CA ALA A 467 34.60 -6.91 -41.62
C ALA A 467 35.90 -7.73 -41.56
N LEU A 468 36.00 -8.67 -40.61
CA LEU A 468 37.12 -9.60 -40.50
C LEU A 468 37.18 -10.55 -41.70
N ASN A 469 36.05 -11.11 -42.12
CA ASN A 469 35.97 -12.00 -43.29
C ASN A 469 36.40 -11.30 -44.59
N MET A 470 36.00 -10.03 -44.78
CA MET A 470 36.46 -9.22 -45.93
C MET A 470 37.96 -8.87 -45.86
N ALA A 471 38.52 -8.77 -44.65
CA ALA A 471 39.94 -8.47 -44.46
C ALA A 471 40.84 -9.69 -44.67
N LEU A 472 40.32 -10.91 -44.51
CA LEU A 472 41.07 -12.15 -44.74
C LEU A 472 41.39 -12.35 -46.23
N PRO A 473 42.62 -12.77 -46.59
CA PRO A 473 42.97 -13.06 -47.97
C PRO A 473 42.19 -14.27 -48.48
N GLN A 474 41.37 -14.09 -49.52
CA GLN A 474 40.80 -15.24 -50.24
C GLN A 474 41.95 -16.04 -50.86
N ARG A 475 42.15 -17.28 -50.40
CA ARG A 475 42.98 -18.24 -51.14
C ARG A 475 42.32 -18.44 -52.49
N LYS A 476 42.92 -17.90 -53.56
CA LYS A 476 42.59 -18.35 -54.92
C LYS A 476 42.94 -19.83 -54.96
N GLY A 477 41.93 -20.69 -55.11
CA GLY A 477 42.15 -22.10 -55.37
C GLY A 477 43.04 -22.27 -56.59
N VAL A 478 43.93 -23.26 -56.52
CA VAL A 478 44.67 -23.81 -57.65
C VAL A 478 43.70 -24.47 -58.61
#